data_AF-A0A948W4V4-F1
#
_entry.id   AF-A0A948W4V4-F1
#
_cell.length_a   1.000
_cell.length_b   1.000
_cell.length_c   1.000
_cell.angle_alpha   90.00
_cell.angle_beta   90.00
_cell.angle_gamma   90.00
#
_symmetry.space_group_name_H-M   'P 1'
#
loop_
_entity.id
_entity.type
_entity.pdbx_description
1 polymer ?
#
loop_
_entity_poly.entity_id
_entity_poly.type
_entity_poly.pdbx_seq_one_letter_code
_entity_poly.pdbx_strand_id
1 'polypeptide(L)'
;MKRYLLFIMFCFLLLPVPAFGAREFAKVGTIGGQFLKIPMGARPVAMGSAYVSLADDANSVFWNPAGIARLSRTVLSIHHT
;
A
#
# COMPACT_ATOMS: atom_id res chain seq x y z
N MET A 1 -21.71 -44.74 21.50
CA MET A 1 -22.30 -43.38 21.44
C MET A 1 -21.25 -42.27 21.57
N LYS A 2 -20.46 -42.20 22.66
CA LYS A 2 -19.42 -41.14 22.85
C LYS A 2 -18.35 -41.05 21.75
N ARG A 3 -18.01 -42.18 21.11
CA ARG A 3 -16.98 -42.26 20.04
C ARG A 3 -17.40 -41.57 18.75
N TYR A 4 -18.68 -41.69 18.38
CA TYR A 4 -19.26 -41.00 17.22
C TYR A 4 -19.38 -39.50 17.48
N LEU A 5 -19.65 -39.12 18.73
CA LEU A 5 -19.74 -37.71 19.14
C LEU A 5 -18.40 -36.99 19.00
N LEU A 6 -17.30 -37.66 19.40
CA LEU A 6 -15.94 -37.15 19.19
C LEU A 6 -15.56 -37.04 17.71
N PHE A 7 -15.98 -38.00 16.89
CA PHE A 7 -15.74 -37.98 15.45
C PHE A 7 -16.47 -36.82 14.76
N ILE A 8 -17.73 -36.55 15.13
CA ILE A 8 -18.51 -35.42 14.61
C ILE A 8 -17.87 -34.08 15.01
N MET A 9 -17.41 -33.95 16.27
CA MET A 9 -16.70 -32.76 16.72
C MET A 9 -15.39 -32.52 15.95
N PHE A 10 -14.65 -33.59 15.66
CA PHE A 10 -13.41 -33.52 14.88
C PHE A 10 -13.67 -33.13 13.42
N CYS A 11 -14.72 -33.68 12.80
CA CYS A 11 -15.15 -33.28 11.46
C CYS A 11 -15.61 -31.82 11.41
N PHE A 12 -16.25 -31.31 12.46
CA PHE A 12 -16.68 -29.92 12.54
C PHE A 12 -15.50 -28.95 12.73
N LEU A 13 -14.44 -29.38 13.43
CA LEU A 13 -13.19 -28.64 13.57
C LEU A 13 -12.41 -28.53 12.24
N LEU A 14 -12.50 -29.56 11.40
CA LEU A 14 -11.82 -29.62 10.11
C LEU A 14 -12.60 -29.00 8.95
N LEU A 15 -13.85 -28.57 9.18
CA LEU A 15 -14.59 -27.84 8.17
C LEU A 15 -13.88 -26.50 7.91
N PRO A 16 -13.44 -26.22 6.67
CA PRO A 16 -12.87 -24.93 6.33
C PRO A 16 -13.96 -23.88 6.56
N VAL A 17 -13.78 -23.06 7.60
CA VAL A 17 -14.65 -21.92 7.87
C VAL A 17 -14.63 -21.07 6.59
N PRO A 18 -15.79 -20.79 5.95
CA PRO A 18 -15.80 -19.88 4.82
C PRO A 18 -15.19 -18.57 5.31
N ALA A 19 -14.11 -18.15 4.66
CA ALA A 19 -13.32 -16.99 5.05
C ALA A 19 -14.18 -15.73 4.98
N PHE A 20 -14.94 -15.45 6.06
CA PHE A 20 -15.57 -14.17 6.37
C PHE A 20 -14.44 -13.15 6.53
N GLY A 21 -13.91 -12.65 5.40
CA GLY A 21 -12.69 -11.86 5.38
C GLY A 21 -11.82 -12.05 4.13
N ALA A 22 -12.19 -12.93 3.18
CA ALA A 22 -11.62 -12.88 1.84
C ALA A 22 -11.99 -11.54 1.21
N ARG A 23 -11.13 -10.53 1.41
CA ARG A 23 -11.26 -9.23 0.80
C ARG A 23 -11.15 -9.44 -0.70
N GLU A 24 -12.24 -9.23 -1.43
CA GLU A 24 -12.10 -8.97 -2.86
C GLU A 24 -11.12 -7.80 -3.00
N PHE A 25 -10.06 -7.99 -3.79
CA PHE A 25 -9.25 -6.85 -4.19
C PHE A 25 -10.21 -5.88 -4.86
N ALA A 26 -10.31 -4.66 -4.31
CA ALA A 26 -11.07 -3.60 -4.95
C ALA A 26 -10.65 -3.56 -6.43
N LYS A 27 -11.60 -3.38 -7.35
CA LYS A 27 -11.28 -3.15 -8.77
C LYS A 27 -10.52 -1.81 -8.87
N VAL A 28 -9.23 -1.85 -8.54
CA VAL A 28 -8.28 -0.76 -8.76
C VAL A 28 -8.23 -0.59 -10.27
N GLY A 29 -8.47 0.65 -10.75
CA GLY A 29 -8.50 0.96 -12.18
C GLY A 29 -7.38 0.23 -12.91
N THR A 30 -7.75 -0.71 -13.78
CA THR A 30 -6.82 -1.58 -14.50
C THR A 30 -6.23 -0.91 -15.74
N ILE A 31 -6.60 0.35 -16.00
CA ILE A 31 -6.23 1.09 -17.21
C ILE A 31 -5.10 2.07 -16.87
N GLY A 32 -3.86 1.66 -17.13
CA GLY A 32 -2.67 2.53 -17.12
C GLY A 32 -2.16 2.97 -15.74
N GLY A 33 -0.98 3.60 -15.71
CA GLY A 33 -0.48 4.30 -14.52
C GLY A 33 0.03 3.46 -13.35
N GLN A 34 0.23 2.15 -13.49
CA GLN A 34 0.76 1.30 -12.40
C GLN A 34 2.11 1.78 -11.86
N PHE A 35 2.92 2.43 -12.70
CA PHE A 35 4.20 3.01 -12.28
C PHE A 35 4.04 4.12 -11.22
N LEU A 36 2.87 4.78 -11.11
CA LEU A 36 2.61 5.76 -10.05
C LEU A 36 2.53 5.13 -8.65
N LYS A 37 2.38 3.81 -8.56
CA LYS A 37 2.45 3.08 -7.27
C LYS A 37 3.88 2.87 -6.81
N ILE A 38 4.86 3.03 -7.70
CA ILE A 38 6.28 2.93 -7.35
C ILE A 38 6.65 4.27 -6.69
N PRO A 39 7.01 4.26 -5.39
CA PRO A 39 7.31 5.50 -4.70
C PRO A 39 8.61 6.10 -5.25
N MET A 40 8.59 7.41 -5.54
CA MET A 40 9.76 8.13 -6.05
C MET A 40 10.50 8.89 -4.94
N GLY A 41 11.83 8.90 -5.03
CA GLY A 41 12.71 9.66 -4.14
C GLY A 41 13.21 8.87 -2.92
N ALA A 42 14.53 8.87 -2.71
CA ALA A 42 15.15 8.11 -1.63
C ALA A 42 14.68 8.55 -0.23
N ARG A 43 14.56 9.86 0.02
CA ARG A 43 14.10 10.40 1.32
C ARG A 43 12.62 10.05 1.60
N PRO A 44 11.66 10.32 0.68
CA PRO A 44 10.27 9.90 0.87
C PRO A 44 10.11 8.39 1.06
N VAL A 45 10.86 7.58 0.31
CA VAL A 45 10.85 6.12 0.42
C VAL A 45 11.40 5.66 1.77
N ALA A 46 12.51 6.22 2.24
CA ALA A 46 13.07 5.90 3.56
C ALA A 46 12.13 6.24 4.73
N MET A 47 11.22 7.19 4.53
CA MET A 47 10.15 7.53 5.48
C MET A 47 8.93 6.60 5.37
N GLY A 48 9.03 5.49 4.64
CA GLY A 48 7.91 4.58 4.41
C GLY A 48 6.79 5.22 3.60
N SER A 49 7.13 6.08 2.62
CA SER A 49 6.17 6.81 1.79
C SER A 49 5.32 7.85 2.54
N ALA A 50 5.70 8.22 3.78
CA ALA A 50 4.98 9.19 4.61
C ALA A 50 5.56 10.61 4.47
N TYR A 51 5.47 11.21 3.27
CA TYR A 51 6.16 12.47 2.94
C TYR A 51 5.23 13.64 2.54
N VAL A 52 3.94 13.40 2.30
CA VAL A 52 2.99 14.38 1.70
C VAL A 52 2.98 15.74 2.38
N SER A 53 3.00 15.79 3.72
CA SER A 53 2.98 17.05 4.48
C SER A 53 4.35 17.75 4.56
N LEU A 54 5.43 16.99 4.38
CA LEU A 54 6.81 17.47 4.47
C LEU A 54 7.41 17.85 3.12
N ALA A 55 6.64 17.76 2.04
CA ALA A 55 7.08 18.00 0.66
C ALA A 55 7.71 19.39 0.46
N ASP A 56 9.02 19.49 0.66
CA ASP A 56 9.80 20.73 0.71
C ASP A 56 11.03 20.72 -0.23
N ASP A 57 11.10 19.76 -1.16
CA ASP A 57 12.19 19.60 -2.13
C ASP A 57 11.68 19.25 -3.55
N ALA A 58 12.57 18.85 -4.45
CA ALA A 58 12.20 18.45 -5.81
C ALA A 58 11.23 17.25 -5.87
N ASN A 59 11.17 16.40 -4.83
CA ASN A 59 10.24 15.27 -4.77
C ASN A 59 8.78 15.73 -4.58
N SER A 60 8.55 16.99 -4.21
CA SER A 60 7.21 17.57 -4.06
C SER A 60 6.37 17.46 -5.34
N VAL A 61 6.99 17.44 -6.52
CA VAL A 61 6.28 17.23 -7.80
C VAL A 61 5.48 15.92 -7.81
N PHE A 62 5.99 14.86 -7.19
CA PHE A 62 5.33 13.56 -7.11
C PHE A 62 4.43 13.42 -5.88
N TRP A 63 4.87 13.95 -4.73
CA TRP A 63 4.17 13.72 -3.44
C TRP A 63 3.13 14.77 -3.08
N ASN A 64 3.37 16.05 -3.37
CA ASN A 64 2.47 17.16 -3.09
C ASN A 64 2.88 18.42 -3.90
N PRO A 65 2.29 18.65 -5.08
CA PRO A 65 2.64 19.78 -5.93
C PRO A 65 2.47 21.16 -5.26
N ALA A 66 1.57 21.31 -4.28
CA ALA A 66 1.41 22.56 -3.54
C ALA A 66 2.69 22.95 -2.76
N GLY A 67 3.52 21.96 -2.40
CA GLY A 67 4.82 22.19 -1.78
C GLY A 67 5.80 22.97 -2.67
N ILE A 68 5.65 22.89 -4.00
CA ILE A 68 6.50 23.61 -4.97
C ILE A 68 6.45 25.12 -4.71
N ALA A 69 5.28 25.66 -4.36
CA ALA A 69 5.11 27.09 -4.09
C ALA A 69 5.92 27.59 -2.88
N ARG A 70 6.40 26.68 -2.01
CA ARG A 70 7.18 27.00 -0.81
C ARG A 70 8.70 26.89 -1.04
N LEU A 71 9.15 26.39 -2.19
CA LEU A 71 10.58 26.30 -2.51
C LEU A 71 11.14 27.69 -2.82
N SER A 72 12.14 28.11 -2.07
CA SER A 72 12.82 29.41 -2.23
C SER A 72 13.97 29.39 -3.25
N ARG A 73 14.31 28.22 -3.78
CA ARG A 73 15.43 28.01 -4.70
C ARG A 73 15.09 26.94 -5.73
N THR A 74 15.81 26.95 -6.85
CA THR A 74 15.79 25.85 -7.81
C THR A 74 16.41 24.61 -7.17
N VAL A 75 15.67 23.49 -7.20
CA VAL A 75 16.13 22.19 -6.69
C VAL A 75 16.04 21.18 -7.82
N LEU A 76 17.12 20.41 -8.00
CA LEU A 76 17.21 19.31 -8.96
C LEU A 76 17.37 18.00 -8.19
N SER A 77 16.64 16.96 -8.60
CA SER A 77 16.78 15.61 -8.10
C SER A 77 16.78 14.63 -9.26
N ILE A 78 17.69 13.66 -9.22
CA ILE A 78 17.85 12.63 -10.25
C ILE A 78 17.67 11.27 -9.57
N HIS A 79 16.82 10.44 -10.16
CA HIS A 79 16.50 9.12 -9.65
C HIS A 79 16.87 8.07 -10.69
N HIS A 80 17.25 6.89 -10.23
CA HIS A 80 17.34 5.68 -11.04
C HIS A 80 16.34 4.66 -10.52
N THR A 81 15.94 3.75 -11.41
CA THR A 81 15.12 2.57 -11.06
C THR A 81 16.03 1.43 -10.63
#